data_AF-A0A3D5YAQ2-F1
#
_entry.id   AF-A0A3D5YAQ2-F1
#
_cell.length_a   1.000
_cell.length_b   1.000
_cell.length_c   1.000
_cell.angle_alpha   90.00
_cell.angle_beta   90.00
_cell.angle_gamma   90.00
#
_symmetry.space_group_name_H-M   'P 1'
#
loop_
_entity.id
_entity.type
_entity.pdbx_description
1 polymer ?
#
loop_
_entity_poly.entity_id
_entity_poly.type
_entity_poly.pdbx_seq_one_letter_code
_entity_poly.pdbx_strand_id
1 'polypeptide(L)'
;MKKSIKLPETEEGTILFNVDPIIIKHHYEIDYIHSYAQDSPFFIGLTKKKLLGSRCTKCNYSYATPRGHCMECGEKTDWFELPLEGKVHTFTTC
;
A
#
# COMPACT_ATOMS: atom_id res chain seq x y z
N MET A 1 40.73 12.31 44.19
CA MET A 1 40.40 13.29 43.13
C MET A 1 39.16 12.80 42.39
N LYS A 2 38.02 13.52 42.48
CA LYS A 2 36.81 13.17 41.71
C LYS A 2 37.06 13.55 40.25
N LYS A 3 37.25 12.55 39.37
CA LYS A 3 37.30 12.79 37.93
C LYS A 3 35.91 13.18 37.46
N SER A 4 35.74 14.46 37.17
CA SER A 4 34.56 15.00 36.49
C SER A 4 34.58 14.52 35.04
N ILE A 5 33.92 13.40 34.78
CA ILE A 5 33.68 12.92 33.42
C ILE A 5 32.44 13.68 32.92
N LYS A 6 32.65 14.84 32.29
CA LYS A 6 31.59 15.52 31.54
C LYS A 6 31.58 14.98 30.12
N LEU A 7 30.41 14.57 29.64
CA LEU A 7 30.22 14.23 28.23
C LEU A 7 30.38 15.50 27.39
N PRO A 8 30.92 15.39 26.16
CA PRO A 8 31.00 16.52 25.25
C PRO A 8 29.59 17.05 24.95
N GLU A 9 29.39 18.34 25.14
CA GLU A 9 28.15 19.04 24.76
C GLU A 9 28.15 19.15 23.23
N THR A 10 27.34 18.34 22.55
CA THR A 10 27.13 18.44 21.10
C THR A 10 26.04 19.47 20.81
N GLU A 11 26.13 20.18 19.68
CA GLU A 11 25.08 21.12 19.23
C GLU A 11 23.81 20.40 18.72
N GLU A 12 23.80 19.07 18.73
CA GLU A 12 22.63 18.21 18.49
C GLU A 12 21.71 18.18 19.73
N GLY A 13 21.37 19.35 20.25
CA GLY A 13 20.53 19.51 21.42
C GLY A 13 19.09 19.06 21.16
N THR A 14 18.45 18.51 22.19
CA THR A 14 17.01 18.20 22.12
C THR A 14 16.18 19.46 22.37
N ILE A 15 15.10 19.65 21.62
CA ILE A 15 14.23 20.82 21.78
C ILE A 15 13.33 20.60 23.00
N LEU A 16 13.55 21.38 24.06
CA LEU A 16 12.74 21.38 25.27
C LEU A 16 11.52 22.32 25.11
N PHE A 17 10.32 21.78 25.16
CA PHE A 17 9.06 22.53 25.03
C PHE A 17 8.49 23.02 26.37
N ASN A 18 8.70 22.30 27.45
CA ASN A 18 8.24 22.67 28.79
C ASN A 18 9.12 22.03 29.86
N VAL A 19 9.14 22.56 31.08
CA VAL A 19 9.88 22.03 32.24
C VAL A 19 8.98 21.58 33.39
N ASP A 20 7.71 21.99 33.41
CA ASP A 20 6.72 21.53 34.40
C ASP A 20 5.34 21.31 33.75
N PRO A 21 5.01 20.07 33.33
CA PRO A 21 5.91 18.91 33.28
C PRO A 21 6.99 19.07 32.19
N ILE A 22 8.08 18.31 32.30
CA ILE A 22 9.12 18.31 31.26
C ILE A 22 8.57 17.74 29.93
N ILE A 23 8.70 18.48 28.84
CA ILE A 23 8.25 18.07 27.50
C ILE A 23 9.40 18.26 26.53
N ILE A 24 9.77 17.21 25.82
CA ILE A 24 10.93 17.17 24.93
C ILE A 24 10.46 16.76 23.52
N LYS A 25 10.88 17.51 22.48
CA LYS A 25 10.61 17.17 21.09
C LYS A 25 11.57 16.11 20.60
N HIS A 26 11.02 15.03 20.06
CA HIS A 26 11.74 14.12 19.19
C HIS A 26 11.05 14.12 17.82
N HIS A 27 11.83 14.22 16.75
CA HIS A 27 11.32 13.91 15.41
C HIS A 27 11.04 12.41 15.35
N TYR A 28 9.82 12.03 14.99
CA TYR A 28 9.41 10.63 14.87
C TYR A 28 8.72 10.44 13.53
N GLU A 29 9.36 9.69 12.64
CA GLU A 29 8.79 9.26 11.37
C GLU A 29 9.10 7.78 11.14
N ILE A 30 8.23 7.12 10.38
CA ILE A 30 8.38 5.72 10.01
C ILE A 30 8.11 5.61 8.52
N ASP A 31 9.03 4.96 7.80
CA ASP A 31 8.79 4.55 6.42
C ASP A 31 7.79 3.39 6.38
N TYR A 32 6.60 3.63 5.83
CA TYR A 32 5.59 2.59 5.65
C TYR A 32 5.78 1.84 4.33
N ILE A 33 6.61 0.80 4.37
CA ILE A 33 6.87 -0.08 3.23
C ILE A 33 5.79 -1.16 3.16
N HIS A 34 4.96 -1.15 2.13
CA HIS A 34 3.92 -2.15 1.89
C HIS A 34 3.92 -2.64 0.44
N SER A 35 3.40 -3.85 0.22
CA SER A 35 3.31 -4.49 -1.09
C SER A 35 1.85 -4.72 -1.46
N TYR A 36 1.51 -4.53 -2.73
CA TYR A 36 0.22 -4.94 -3.30
C TYR A 36 0.14 -6.46 -3.55
N ALA A 37 1.21 -7.21 -3.28
CA ALA A 37 1.28 -8.66 -3.38
C ALA A 37 0.64 -9.18 -4.69
N GLN A 38 -0.42 -9.99 -4.58
CA GLN A 38 -1.09 -10.62 -5.73
C GLN A 38 -1.79 -9.61 -6.65
N ASP A 39 -2.13 -8.41 -6.16
CA ASP A 39 -2.81 -7.38 -6.94
C ASP A 39 -1.83 -6.49 -7.73
N SER A 40 -0.53 -6.63 -7.48
CA SER A 40 0.52 -5.83 -8.14
C SER A 40 0.39 -5.80 -9.67
N PRO A 41 0.13 -6.91 -10.38
CA PRO A 41 0.00 -6.88 -11.84
C PRO A 41 -1.12 -5.96 -12.32
N PHE A 42 -2.25 -5.91 -11.61
CA PHE A 42 -3.38 -5.04 -11.95
C PHE A 42 -2.97 -3.57 -11.90
N PHE A 43 -2.39 -3.12 -10.79
CA PHE A 43 -1.95 -1.73 -10.63
C PHE A 43 -0.82 -1.36 -11.59
N ILE A 44 0.12 -2.28 -11.84
CA ILE A 44 1.18 -2.10 -12.86
C ILE A 44 0.57 -2.01 -14.27
N GLY A 45 -0.49 -2.76 -14.57
CA GLY A 45 -1.23 -2.66 -15.82
C GLY A 45 -1.83 -1.27 -16.03
N LEU A 46 -2.47 -0.72 -14.98
CA LEU A 46 -3.07 0.60 -15.02
C LEU A 46 -2.04 1.70 -15.33
N THR A 47 -0.83 1.64 -14.77
CA THR A 47 0.24 2.63 -15.11
C THR A 47 0.66 2.56 -16.58
N LYS A 48 0.43 1.43 -17.24
CA LYS A 48 0.71 1.17 -18.66
C LYS A 48 -0.52 1.33 -19.56
N LYS A 49 -1.61 1.91 -19.05
CA LYS A 49 -2.90 2.04 -19.77
C LYS A 49 -3.48 0.69 -20.23
N LYS A 50 -3.19 -0.39 -19.50
CA LYS A 50 -3.74 -1.73 -19.74
C LYS A 50 -4.75 -2.08 -18.65
N LEU A 51 -5.98 -2.37 -19.06
CA LEU A 51 -7.03 -2.81 -18.13
C LEU A 51 -6.97 -4.33 -17.99
N LEU A 52 -6.40 -4.81 -16.89
CA LEU A 52 -6.27 -6.25 -16.62
C LEU A 52 -7.46 -6.77 -15.82
N GLY A 53 -7.89 -7.98 -16.12
CA GLY A 53 -8.83 -8.78 -15.34
C GLY A 53 -8.23 -10.13 -14.98
N SER A 54 -8.99 -10.91 -14.20
CA SER A 54 -8.62 -12.28 -13.82
C SER A 54 -9.63 -13.28 -14.40
N ARG A 55 -9.15 -14.34 -15.05
CA ARG A 55 -9.98 -15.38 -15.66
C ARG A 55 -9.67 -16.74 -15.04
N CYS A 56 -10.69 -17.48 -14.63
CA CYS A 56 -10.51 -18.82 -14.10
C CYS A 56 -10.04 -19.78 -15.20
N THR A 57 -9.00 -20.55 -14.90
CA THR A 57 -8.41 -21.55 -15.81
C THR A 57 -9.31 -22.78 -16.01
N LYS A 58 -10.25 -23.01 -15.09
CA LYS A 58 -11.15 -24.18 -15.11
C LYS A 58 -12.57 -23.88 -15.60
N CYS A 59 -13.27 -22.93 -14.95
CA CYS A 59 -14.67 -22.64 -15.29
C CYS A 59 -14.83 -21.49 -16.30
N ASN A 60 -13.74 -20.86 -16.74
CA ASN A 60 -13.73 -19.72 -17.67
C ASN A 60 -14.43 -18.45 -17.17
N TYR A 61 -14.87 -18.38 -15.91
CA TYR A 61 -15.44 -17.16 -15.36
C TYR A 61 -14.40 -16.04 -15.34
N SER A 62 -14.79 -14.86 -15.79
CA SER A 62 -13.94 -13.67 -15.89
C SER A 62 -14.38 -12.60 -14.89
N TYR A 63 -13.42 -12.05 -14.16
CA TYR A 63 -13.61 -10.94 -13.25
C TYR A 63 -12.92 -9.69 -13.79
N ALA A 64 -13.59 -8.54 -13.66
CA ALA A 64 -13.03 -7.24 -13.97
C ALA A 64 -12.08 -6.70 -12.87
N THR A 65 -11.88 -7.47 -11.80
CA THR A 65 -11.07 -7.13 -10.63
C THR A 65 -9.89 -8.10 -10.49
N PRO A 66 -8.78 -7.70 -9.83
CA PRO A 66 -7.73 -8.64 -9.46
C PRO A 66 -8.28 -9.70 -8.51
N ARG A 67 -8.02 -10.97 -8.83
CA ARG A 67 -8.32 -12.14 -8.00
C ARG A 67 -7.19 -13.14 -8.22
N GLY A 68 -6.75 -13.81 -7.16
CA GLY A 68 -5.81 -14.95 -7.29
C GLY A 68 -6.52 -16.29 -7.51
N HIS A 69 -7.78 -16.39 -7.08
CA HIS A 69 -8.58 -17.61 -7.13
C HIS A 69 -10.03 -17.28 -7.49
N CYS A 70 -10.70 -18.22 -8.15
CA CYS A 70 -12.08 -18.10 -8.61
C CYS A 70 -13.07 -18.26 -7.45
N MET A 71 -14.07 -17.38 -7.40
CA MET A 71 -15.14 -17.43 -6.39
C MET A 71 -16.18 -18.52 -6.67
N GLU A 72 -16.27 -19.01 -7.92
CA GLU A 72 -17.21 -20.05 -8.30
C GLU A 72 -16.70 -21.46 -7.98
N CYS A 73 -15.41 -21.73 -8.23
CA CYS A 73 -14.85 -23.09 -8.14
C CYS A 73 -13.55 -23.22 -7.35
N GLY A 74 -12.99 -22.12 -6.83
CA GLY A 74 -11.77 -22.13 -6.01
C GLY A 74 -10.45 -22.28 -6.78
N GLU A 75 -10.48 -22.54 -8.09
CA GLU A 75 -9.27 -22.72 -8.90
C GLU A 75 -8.50 -21.40 -9.09
N LYS A 76 -7.19 -21.50 -9.35
CA LYS A 76 -6.37 -20.33 -9.69
C LYS A 76 -6.88 -19.61 -10.94
N THR A 77 -6.65 -18.30 -10.97
CA THR A 77 -7.00 -17.44 -12.10
C THR A 77 -5.75 -16.89 -12.78
N ASP A 78 -5.82 -16.73 -14.10
CA ASP A 78 -4.78 -16.10 -14.92
C ASP A 78 -5.16 -14.66 -15.30
N TRP A 79 -4.14 -13.85 -15.58
CA TRP A 79 -4.33 -12.49 -16.06
C TRP A 79 -4.73 -12.46 -17.53
N PHE A 80 -5.68 -11.60 -17.86
CA PHE A 80 -6.06 -11.30 -19.25
C PHE A 80 -6.37 -9.81 -19.41
N GLU A 81 -6.29 -9.29 -20.64
CA GLU A 81 -6.70 -7.92 -20.93
C GLU A 81 -8.23 -7.88 -21.12
N LEU A 82 -8.89 -7.00 -20.36
CA LEU A 82 -10.34 -6.79 -20.42
C LEU A 82 -10.72 -6.02 -21.70
N PRO A 83 -11.95 -6.22 -22.22
CA PRO A 83 -12.49 -5.36 -23.26
C PRO A 83 -12.51 -3.89 -22.82
N LEU A 84 -12.15 -2.99 -23.73
CA LEU A 84 -12.18 -1.53 -23.48
C LEU A 84 -13.55 -0.90 -23.78
N GLU A 85 -14.50 -1.72 -24.23
CA GLU A 85 -15.86 -1.32 -24.54
C GLU A 85 -16.82 -1.98 -23.56
N GLY A 86 -17.82 -1.23 -23.12
CA GLY A 86 -18.83 -1.69 -22.18
C GLY A 86 -20.10 -0.86 -22.26
N LYS A 87 -21.08 -1.21 -21.44
CA LYS A 87 -22.35 -0.49 -21.30
C LYS A 87 -22.60 -0.15 -19.84
N VAL A 88 -23.25 0.99 -19.59
CA VAL A 88 -23.72 1.33 -18.26
C VAL A 88 -24.82 0.34 -17.87
N HIS A 89 -24.58 -0.44 -16.82
CA HIS A 89 -25.57 -1.38 -16.30
C HIS A 89 -26.58 -0.69 -15.37
N THR A 90 -26.08 0.22 -14.52
CA THR A 90 -26.86 1.06 -13.61
C THR A 90 -25.99 2.24 -13.19
N PHE A 91 -26.61 3.36 -12.76
CA PHE A 91 -25.90 4.55 -12.27
C PHE A 91 -26.73 5.30 -11.23
N THR A 92 -26.07 6.16 -10.46
CA THR A 92 -26.70 7.13 -9.55
C THR A 92 -26.01 8.49 -9.72
N THR A 93 -26.58 9.56 -9.17
CA THR A 93 -26.02 10.92 -9.18
C THR A 93 -25.90 11.46 -7.77
N CYS A 94 -24.95 12.37 -7.56
CA CYS A 94 -24.76 13.08 -6.29
C CYS A 94 -25.85 14.13 -6.04
#